data_AF-A4JA87-F1
#
_entry.id   AF-A4JA87-F1
#
_cell.length_a   1.000
_cell.length_b   1.000
_cell.length_c   1.000
_cell.angle_alpha   90.00
_cell.angle_beta   90.00
_cell.angle_gamma   90.00
#
_symmetry.space_group_name_H-M   'P 1'
#
loop_
_entity.id
_entity.type
_entity.pdbx_description
1 polymer ?
#
loop_
_entity_poly.entity_id
_entity_poly.type
_entity_poly.pdbx_seq_one_letter_code
_entity_poly.pdbx_strand_id
1 'polypeptide(L)' 'MTVEEAANYLFASRPHVRKLLTHGTLLEVLPRNPSGEFDIDVTSVEAYWAKRDASIQAWLDIKNEDNESL' A
#
# COMPACT_ATOMS: atom_id res chain seq x y z
N MET A 1 11.21 4.91 -5.00
CA MET A 1 10.38 3.86 -5.65
C MET A 1 9.35 4.58 -6.48
N THR A 2 9.23 4.25 -7.75
CA THR A 2 8.29 4.92 -8.64
C THR A 2 6.84 4.54 -8.33
N VAL A 3 5.88 5.33 -8.82
CA VAL A 3 4.45 5.01 -8.77
C VAL A 3 4.15 3.66 -9.44
N GLU A 4 4.89 3.31 -10.50
CA GLU A 4 4.74 2.03 -11.20
C GLU A 4 5.23 0.86 -10.35
N GLU A 5 6.41 0.97 -9.76
CA GLU A 5 6.96 -0.05 -8.87
C GLU A 5 6.05 -0.29 -7.65
N ALA A 6 5.57 0.78 -7.02
CA ALA A 6 4.64 0.69 -5.90
C ALA A 6 3.30 0.06 -6.30
N ALA A 7 2.79 0.38 -7.50
CA ALA A 7 1.56 -0.22 -8.02
C ALA A 7 1.70 -1.74 -8.20
N ASN A 8 2.83 -2.17 -8.78
CA ASN A 8 3.14 -3.59 -8.95
C ASN A 8 3.30 -4.29 -7.59
N TYR A 9 4.04 -3.69 -6.66
CA TYR A 9 4.28 -4.24 -5.33
C TYR A 9 2.98 -4.41 -4.52
N LEU A 10 2.09 -3.41 -4.56
CA LEU A 10 0.83 -3.41 -3.80
C LEU A 10 -0.31 -4.15 -4.51
N PHE A 11 -0.07 -4.71 -5.70
CA PHE A 11 -1.10 -5.26 -6.59
C PHE A 11 -2.27 -4.28 -6.76
N ALA A 12 -1.95 -3.02 -7.07
CA ALA A 12 -2.88 -1.91 -7.17
C ALA A 12 -2.70 -1.14 -8.48
N SER A 13 -3.66 -0.29 -8.83
CA SER A 13 -3.54 0.56 -10.01
C SER A 13 -2.71 1.82 -9.72
N ARG A 14 -1.99 2.35 -10.73
CA ARG A 14 -1.23 3.61 -10.61
C ARG A 14 -2.11 4.79 -10.10
N PRO A 15 -3.37 4.96 -10.54
CA PRO A 15 -4.26 5.98 -9.96
C PRO A 15 -4.55 5.76 -8.47
N HIS A 16 -4.64 4.51 -8.01
CA HIS A 16 -4.83 4.23 -6.59
C HIS A 16 -3.60 4.65 -5.78
N VAL A 17 -2.40 4.31 -6.23
CA VAL A 17 -1.15 4.74 -5.59
C VAL A 17 -1.04 6.27 -5.51
N ARG A 18 -1.42 6.98 -6.58
CA ARG A 18 -1.47 8.46 -6.57
C ARG A 18 -2.44 9.00 -5.52
N LYS A 19 -3.62 8.39 -5.36
CA LYS A 19 -4.57 8.77 -4.29
C LYS A 19 -3.96 8.56 -2.90
N LEU A 20 -3.24 7.45 -2.68
CA LEU A 20 -2.58 7.19 -1.41
C LEU A 20 -1.53 8.26 -1.07
N LEU A 21 -0.77 8.73 -2.06
CA LEU A 21 0.15 9.87 -1.91
C LEU A 21 -0.60 11.17 -1.58
N THR A 22 -1.66 11.50 -2.34
CA THR A 22 -2.46 12.71 -2.09
C THR A 22 -3.08 12.73 -0.69
N HIS A 23 -3.44 11.57 -0.16
CA HIS A 23 -3.98 11.44 1.20
C HIS A 23 -2.91 11.36 2.30
N GLY A 24 -1.61 11.32 1.94
CA GLY A 24 -0.51 11.18 2.89
C GLY A 24 -0.37 9.78 3.49
N THR A 25 -1.05 8.78 2.94
CA THR A 25 -0.91 7.37 3.35
C THR A 25 0.41 6.80 2.87
N LEU A 26 0.81 7.13 1.65
CA LEU A 26 2.17 6.93 1.15
C LEU A 26 2.90 8.27 1.20
N LEU A 27 4.20 8.23 1.43
CA LEU A 27 5.02 9.43 1.55
C LEU A 27 5.86 9.65 0.29
N GLU A 28 5.92 10.91 -0.14
CA GLU A 28 6.85 11.35 -1.19
C GLU A 28 8.25 11.50 -0.59
N VAL A 29 9.27 11.03 -1.32
CA VAL A 29 10.68 11.36 -1.03
C VAL A 29 10.98 12.74 -1.59
N LEU A 30 11.49 13.63 -0.74
CA LEU A 30 11.94 14.96 -1.12
C LEU A 30 13.47 15.09 -1.02
N PRO A 31 14.12 15.84 -1.92
CA PRO A 31 13.53 16.53 -3.08
C PRO A 31 13.11 15.55 -4.19
N ARG A 32 12.21 16.01 -5.07
CA ARG A 32 11.83 15.23 -6.27
C ARG A 32 13.05 14.90 -7.11
N ASN A 33 12.92 13.83 -7.87
CA ASN A 33 13.97 13.43 -8.79
C ASN A 33 14.18 14.49 -9.90
N PRO A 34 15.30 14.43 -10.65
CA PRO A 34 15.63 15.44 -11.65
C PRO A 34 14.61 15.60 -12.81
N SER A 35 13.75 14.61 -13.05
CA SER A 35 12.65 14.69 -14.02
C SER A 35 11.40 15.36 -13.45
N GLY A 36 11.39 15.72 -12.16
CA GLY A 36 10.25 16.32 -11.47
C GLY A 36 9.15 15.32 -11.11
N GLU A 37 9.42 14.02 -11.27
CA GLU A 37 8.52 12.95 -10.88
C GLU A 37 8.65 12.61 -9.40
N PHE A 38 7.59 11.97 -8.88
CA PHE A 38 7.50 11.55 -7.49
C PHE A 38 8.24 10.24 -7.29
N ASP A 39 9.21 10.23 -6.39
CA ASP A 39 9.64 9.02 -5.74
C ASP A 39 8.84 8.81 -4.45
N ILE A 40 8.50 7.56 -4.19
CA ILE A 40 7.76 7.11 -3.02
C ILE A 40 8.73 6.51 -2.02
N ASP A 41 8.54 6.86 -0.75
CA ASP A 41 9.28 6.30 0.37
C ASP A 41 8.92 4.83 0.56
N VAL A 42 9.93 3.96 0.47
CA VAL A 42 9.74 2.51 0.48
C VAL A 42 9.16 2.05 1.82
N THR A 43 9.60 2.63 2.94
CA THR A 43 9.12 2.26 4.27
C THR A 43 7.63 2.56 4.43
N SER A 44 7.14 3.68 3.86
CA SER A 44 5.70 3.98 3.85
C SER A 44 4.89 2.95 3.05
N VAL A 45 5.45 2.42 1.96
CA VAL A 45 4.82 1.36 1.14
C VAL A 45 4.77 0.04 1.91
N GLU A 46 5.86 -0.35 2.56
CA GLU A 46 5.94 -1.57 3.37
C GLU A 46 4.98 -1.50 4.58
N ALA A 47 4.92 -0.36 5.26
CA ALA A 47 3.99 -0.15 6.37
C ALA A 47 2.52 -0.24 5.92
N TYR A 48 2.19 0.33 4.75
CA TYR A 48 0.85 0.20 4.17
C TYR A 48 0.51 -1.25 3.84
N TRP A 49 1.45 -1.99 3.23
CA TRP A 49 1.26 -3.41 2.91
C TRP A 49 1.04 -4.24 4.18
N ALA A 50 1.90 -4.09 5.20
CA ALA A 50 1.78 -4.82 6.46
C ALA A 50 0.42 -4.59 7.14
N LYS A 51 -0.07 -3.33 7.15
CA LYS A 51 -1.39 -3.01 7.70
C LYS A 51 -2.51 -3.68 6.90
N ARG A 52 -2.41 -3.67 5.57
CA ARG A 52 -3.41 -4.30 4.68
C ARG A 52 -3.43 -5.82 4.86
N ASP A 53 -2.27 -6.46 4.92
CA ASP A 53 -2.13 -7.90 5.12
C ASP A 53 -2.71 -8.33 6.48
N ALA A 54 -2.37 -7.62 7.56
CA ALA A 54 -2.95 -7.87 8.88
C ALA A 54 -4.49 -7.76 8.89
N SER A 55 -5.05 -6.82 8.11
CA SER A 55 -6.50 -6.66 7.98
C SER A 55 -7.14 -7.81 7.19
N ILE A 56 -6.44 -8.34 6.18
CA ILE A 56 -6.88 -9.51 5.42
C ILE A 56 -6.85 -10.76 6.30
N GLN A 57 -5.77 -10.98 7.05
CA GLN A 57 -5.66 -12.12 7.98
C GLN A 57 -6.75 -12.08 9.04
N ALA A 58 -6.95 -10.93 9.71
CA ALA A 58 -8.01 -10.80 10.71
C ALA A 58 -9.42 -11.10 10.13
N TRP A 59 -9.68 -10.73 8.88
CA TRP A 59 -10.94 -11.06 8.22
C TRP A 59 -11.07 -12.56 7.91
N LEU A 60 -9.99 -13.20 7.48
CA LEU A 60 -9.96 -14.65 7.24
C LEU A 60 -10.15 -15.44 8.54
N ASP A 61 -9.54 -14.99 9.63
CA ASP A 61 -9.66 -15.61 10.96
C ASP A 61 -11.11 -15.58 11.44
N ILE A 62 -11.78 -14.41 11.39
CA ILE A 62 -13.21 -14.28 11.71
C ILE A 62 -14.05 -15.24 10.86
N LYS A 63 -13.77 -15.33 9.56
CA LYS A 63 -14.51 -16.20 8.65
C LYS A 63 -14.30 -17.69 8.94
N ASN A 64 -13.15 -18.08 9.48
CA ASN A 64 -12.89 -19.46 9.88
C ASN A 64 -13.59 -19.80 11.19
N GLU A 65 -13.58 -18.90 12.18
CA GLU A 65 -14.32 -19.06 13.45
C GLU A 65 -15.83 -19.20 13.22
N ASP A 66 -16.41 -18.43 12.28
CA ASP A 66 -17.81 -18.56 11.87
C ASP A 66 -18.12 -19.93 11.20
N ASN A 67 -17.13 -20.57 10.56
CA ASN A 67 -17.29 -21.86 9.88
C ASN A 67 -17.03 -23.08 10.78
N GLU A 68 -16.29 -22.95 11.88
CA GLU A 68 -16.05 -24.04 12.84
C GLU A 68 -17.23 -24.29 13.80
N SER A 69 -18.29 -23.49 13.70
CA SER A 69 -19.49 -23.59 14.53
C SER A 69 -20.61 -24.48 13.96
N LEU A 70 -20.31 -25.41 13.04
CA LEU A 70 -21.26 -26.35 12.42
C LEU A 70 -21.06 -27.81 12.84
#